data_AF-A0A5F0JH28-F1
#
_entry.id   AF-A0A5F0JH28-F1
#
_cell.length_a   1.000
_cell.length_b   1.000
_cell.length_c   1.000
_cell.angle_alpha   90.00
_cell.angle_beta   90.00
_cell.angle_gamma   90.00
#
_symmetry.space_group_name_H-M   'P 1'
#
loop_
_entity.id
_entity.type
_entity.pdbx_description
1 polymer ?
#
loop_
_entity_poly.entity_id
_entity_poly.type
_entity_poly.pdbx_seq_one_letter_code
_entity_poly.pdbx_strand_id
1 'polypeptide(L)'
;MSVSIIRVADGGTAIPNPGTTPARSLRIVGESTVADQYIKITDGVGGPVLVISKEPVNGGFSLEVSNLKAMTYHFVASTRGDTHHSAPWVVTVT
;
A
#
# COMPACT_ATOMS: atom_id res chain seq x y z
N MET A 1 -17.67 4.60 3.05
CA MET A 1 -16.32 4.78 3.65
C MET A 1 -15.32 4.21 2.66
N SER A 2 -14.08 4.70 2.63
CA SER A 2 -13.09 4.30 1.63
C SER A 2 -11.69 4.21 2.21
N VAL A 3 -10.87 3.39 1.58
CA VAL A 3 -9.40 3.35 1.74
C VAL A 3 -8.80 3.59 0.36
N SER A 4 -7.80 4.45 0.28
CA SER A 4 -7.14 4.80 -1.00
C SER A 4 -5.63 4.88 -0.83
N ILE A 5 -4.89 4.43 -1.85
CA ILE A 5 -3.47 4.75 -2.00
C ILE A 5 -3.38 6.04 -2.82
N ILE A 6 -2.64 7.02 -2.31
CA ILE A 6 -2.47 8.33 -2.94
C ILE A 6 -1.11 8.43 -3.62
N ARG A 7 -0.10 7.75 -3.06
CA ARG A 7 1.26 7.80 -3.57
C ARG A 7 2.04 6.55 -3.19
N VAL A 8 2.82 6.03 -4.14
CA VAL A 8 3.91 5.08 -3.89
C VAL A 8 5.24 5.76 -4.22
N ALA A 9 6.25 5.56 -3.39
CA ALA A 9 7.55 6.20 -3.58
C ALA A 9 8.74 5.32 -3.18
N ASP A 10 9.83 5.49 -3.92
CA ASP A 10 11.17 4.94 -3.63
C ASP A 10 12.07 6.06 -3.10
N GLY A 11 12.44 6.00 -1.82
CA GLY A 11 13.37 6.95 -1.21
C GLY A 11 12.96 8.43 -1.29
N GLY A 12 11.69 8.73 -1.63
CA GLY A 12 11.20 10.09 -1.86
C GLY A 12 10.84 10.40 -3.32
N THR A 13 11.25 9.57 -4.28
CA THR A 13 10.85 9.67 -5.69
C THR A 13 9.50 9.01 -5.90
N ALA A 14 8.50 9.74 -6.40
CA ALA A 14 7.19 9.18 -6.68
C ALA A 14 7.24 8.18 -7.85
N ILE A 15 6.57 7.05 -7.70
CA ILE A 15 6.43 6.02 -8.73
C ILE A 15 5.01 6.14 -9.30
N PRO A 16 4.82 6.25 -10.63
CA PRO A 16 3.49 6.36 -11.24
C PRO A 16 2.66 5.07 -11.07
N ASN A 17 1.36 5.13 -11.40
CA ASN A 17 0.47 3.96 -11.47
C ASN A 17 -0.02 3.77 -12.92
N PRO A 18 0.47 2.77 -13.68
CA PRO A 18 1.55 1.83 -13.32
C PRO A 18 2.95 2.48 -13.37
N GLY A 19 3.94 1.86 -12.71
CA GLY A 19 5.32 2.34 -12.70
C GLY A 19 6.37 1.25 -12.44
N THR A 20 7.65 1.62 -12.50
CA THR A 20 8.80 0.70 -12.35
C THR A 20 9.84 1.28 -11.42
N THR A 21 10.53 0.44 -10.64
CA THR A 21 11.63 0.82 -9.74
C THR A 21 12.59 -0.34 -9.48
N PRO A 22 13.90 -0.10 -9.28
CA PRO A 22 14.82 -1.12 -8.79
C PRO A 22 14.77 -1.30 -7.25
N ALA A 23 14.12 -0.38 -6.53
CA ALA A 23 14.15 -0.37 -5.07
C ALA A 23 13.37 -1.54 -4.46
N ARG A 24 13.93 -2.08 -3.38
CA ARG A 24 13.35 -3.22 -2.65
C ARG A 24 12.58 -2.84 -1.39
N SER A 25 12.45 -1.53 -1.17
CA SER A 25 11.61 -0.95 -0.12
C SER A 25 10.86 0.24 -0.70
N LEU A 26 9.54 0.27 -0.51
CA LEU A 26 8.66 1.31 -1.01
C LEU A 26 7.82 1.89 0.12
N ARG A 27 7.63 3.21 0.07
CA ARG A 27 6.70 3.91 0.95
C ARG A 27 5.35 4.06 0.26
N ILE A 28 4.30 3.59 0.92
CA ILE A 28 2.92 3.70 0.48
C ILE A 28 2.21 4.68 1.37
N VAL A 29 1.74 5.77 0.76
CA VAL A 29 0.98 6.83 1.42
C VAL A 29 -0.45 6.77 0.90
N GLY A 30 -1.40 6.90 1.81
CA GLY A 30 -2.81 6.87 1.49
C GLY A 30 -3.67 7.46 2.58
N GLU A 31 -4.97 7.30 2.42
CA GLU A 31 -5.98 7.80 3.35
C GLU A 31 -7.06 6.74 3.58
N SER A 32 -7.61 6.75 4.79
CA SER A 32 -8.77 5.97 5.20
C SER A 32 -9.81 6.88 5.84
N THR A 33 -11.04 6.84 5.32
CA THR A 33 -12.21 7.43 6.01
C THR A 33 -12.90 6.43 6.93
N VAL A 34 -12.35 5.22 7.07
CA VAL A 34 -12.82 4.22 8.04
C VAL A 34 -12.06 4.48 9.34
N ALA A 35 -12.75 5.03 10.34
CA ALA A 35 -12.15 5.39 11.62
C ALA A 35 -11.72 4.17 12.43
N ASP A 36 -10.64 4.33 13.20
CA ASP A 36 -10.15 3.37 14.20
C ASP A 36 -9.92 1.96 13.66
N GLN A 37 -9.42 1.86 12.42
CA GLN A 37 -9.06 0.59 11.77
C GLN A 37 -7.57 0.52 11.45
N TYR A 38 -7.01 -0.68 11.62
CA TYR A 38 -5.67 -0.98 11.09
C TYR A 38 -5.73 -1.09 9.57
N ILE A 39 -4.72 -0.52 8.90
CA ILE A 39 -4.55 -0.59 7.46
C ILE A 39 -3.47 -1.61 7.15
N LYS A 40 -3.77 -2.51 6.23
CA LYS A 40 -2.81 -3.46 5.66
C LYS A 40 -2.58 -3.14 4.21
N ILE A 41 -1.33 -3.33 3.77
CA ILE A 41 -1.00 -3.38 2.35
C ILE A 41 -0.91 -4.85 1.96
N THR A 42 -1.64 -5.22 0.91
CA THR A 42 -1.59 -6.55 0.31
C THR A 42 -1.10 -6.49 -1.13
N ASP A 43 -0.63 -7.62 -1.65
CA ASP A 43 -0.45 -7.83 -3.09
C ASP A 43 -1.75 -8.38 -3.68
N GLY A 44 -2.58 -7.51 -4.25
CA GLY A 44 -3.93 -7.81 -4.71
C GLY A 44 -4.97 -7.82 -3.57
N VAL A 45 -6.25 -7.79 -3.95
CA VAL A 45 -7.37 -7.84 -2.98
C VAL A 45 -7.41 -9.24 -2.34
N GLY A 46 -7.32 -9.30 -1.00
CA GLY A 46 -7.29 -10.56 -0.26
C GLY A 46 -6.01 -11.38 -0.44
N GLY A 47 -4.99 -10.82 -1.10
CA GLY A 47 -3.71 -11.48 -1.31
C GLY A 47 -2.78 -11.42 -0.09
N PRO A 48 -1.51 -11.81 -0.27
CA PRO A 48 -0.51 -11.80 0.80
C PRO A 48 -0.37 -10.42 1.44
N VAL A 49 -0.38 -10.38 2.77
CA VAL A 49 -0.12 -9.14 3.53
C VAL A 49 1.37 -8.84 3.51
N LEU A 50 1.72 -7.65 3.06
CA LEU A 50 3.10 -7.16 2.96
C LEU A 50 3.49 -6.32 4.18
N VAL A 51 2.56 -5.52 4.69
CA VAL A 51 2.75 -4.74 5.94
C VAL A 51 1.38 -4.40 6.55
N ILE A 52 1.36 -4.17 7.86
CA ILE A 52 0.18 -3.66 8.59
C ILE A 52 0.62 -2.44 9.40
N SER A 53 -0.24 -1.43 9.50
CA SER A 53 -0.05 -0.30 10.41
C SER A 53 0.12 -0.79 11.85
N LYS A 54 0.96 -0.10 12.61
CA LYS A 54 1.20 -0.45 14.04
C LYS A 54 0.05 0.01 14.93
N GLU A 55 -0.68 1.02 14.49
CA GLU A 55 -1.78 1.65 15.20
C GLU A 55 -3.01 1.76 14.28
N PRO A 56 -4.22 1.88 14.84
CA PRO A 56 -5.41 2.24 14.08
C PRO A 56 -5.22 3.60 13.40
N VAL A 57 -5.67 3.70 12.16
CA VAL A 57 -5.58 4.91 11.35
C VAL A 57 -6.89 5.68 11.44
N ASN A 58 -6.79 7.00 11.61
CA ASN A 58 -7.91 7.92 11.49
C ASN A 58 -7.49 9.04 10.51
N GLY A 59 -7.74 8.83 9.21
CA GLY A 59 -7.28 9.69 8.13
C GLY A 59 -6.06 9.14 7.39
N GLY A 60 -4.99 9.93 7.28
CA GLY A 60 -3.80 9.60 6.48
C GLY A 60 -2.93 8.51 7.08
N PHE A 61 -2.32 7.69 6.24
CA PHE A 61 -1.32 6.69 6.63
C PHE A 61 -0.07 6.74 5.73
N SER A 62 1.05 6.29 6.29
CA SER A 62 2.33 6.11 5.58
C SER A 62 2.98 4.83 6.07
N LEU A 63 3.02 3.81 5.23
CA LEU A 63 3.56 2.49 5.54
C LEU A 63 4.75 2.17 4.66
N GLU A 64 5.75 1.50 5.22
CA GLU A 64 6.92 1.02 4.48
C GLU A 64 6.78 -0.48 4.22
N VAL A 65 6.87 -0.85 2.94
CA VAL A 65 6.94 -2.25 2.50
C VAL A 65 8.38 -2.53 2.11
N SER A 66 9.01 -3.50 2.76
CA SER A 66 10.43 -3.85 2.53
C SER A 66 10.58 -5.28 2.00
N ASN A 67 11.79 -5.64 1.59
CA ASN A 67 12.15 -6.98 1.09
C ASN A 67 11.38 -7.41 -0.17
N LEU A 68 11.06 -6.45 -1.05
CA LEU A 68 10.38 -6.73 -2.31
C LEU A 68 11.30 -7.53 -3.25
N LYS A 69 10.69 -8.47 -3.99
CA LYS A 69 11.37 -9.31 -5.00
C LYS A 69 11.24 -8.69 -6.38
N ALA A 70 12.02 -9.18 -7.34
CA ALA A 70 11.95 -8.72 -8.73
C ALA A 70 10.69 -9.30 -9.38
N MET A 71 9.58 -8.59 -9.29
CA MET A 71 8.27 -8.97 -9.83
C MET A 71 7.34 -7.76 -9.88
N THR A 72 6.17 -7.94 -10.51
CA THR A 72 5.09 -6.95 -10.47
C THR A 72 4.24 -7.14 -9.23
N TYR A 73 4.05 -6.07 -8.47
CA TYR A 73 3.16 -5.98 -7.32
C TYR A 73 1.91 -5.18 -7.66
N HIS A 74 0.77 -5.61 -7.13
CA HIS A 74 -0.51 -4.91 -7.18
C HIS A 74 -0.86 -4.42 -5.77
N PHE A 75 -0.22 -3.34 -5.31
CA PHE A 75 -0.43 -2.85 -3.96
C PHE A 75 -1.89 -2.43 -3.73
N VAL A 76 -2.52 -3.01 -2.72
CA VAL A 76 -3.86 -2.65 -2.28
C VAL A 76 -3.80 -2.29 -0.80
N ALA A 77 -4.36 -1.13 -0.43
CA ALA A 77 -4.58 -0.78 0.96
C ALA A 77 -5.97 -1.24 1.39
N SER A 78 -6.06 -2.03 2.46
CA SER A 78 -7.31 -2.59 2.97
C SER A 78 -7.42 -2.40 4.48
N THR A 79 -8.64 -2.31 4.99
CA THR A 79 -8.88 -2.45 6.43
C THR A 79 -8.57 -3.88 6.87
N ARG A 80 -8.26 -4.09 8.16
CA ARG A 80 -7.92 -5.43 8.70
C ARG A 80 -8.91 -6.53 8.33
N GLY A 81 -10.21 -6.22 8.29
CA GLY A 81 -11.28 -7.16 7.93
C GLY A 81 -11.58 -7.26 6.43
N ASP A 82 -10.80 -6.63 5.54
CA ASP A 82 -10.98 -6.61 4.08
C ASP A 82 -12.32 -6.05 3.56
N THR A 83 -13.12 -5.45 4.44
CA THR A 83 -14.43 -4.89 4.07
C THR A 83 -14.32 -3.65 3.18
N HIS A 84 -13.19 -2.95 3.25
CA HIS A 84 -12.90 -1.77 2.45
C HIS A 84 -11.47 -1.86 1.93
N HIS A 85 -11.29 -1.58 0.64
CA HIS A 85 -10.00 -1.64 -0.03
C HIS A 85 -9.87 -0.58 -1.12
N SER A 86 -8.64 -0.21 -1.44
CA SER A 86 -8.33 0.70 -2.55
C SER A 86 -8.37 0.00 -3.90
N ALA A 87 -8.44 0.78 -4.98
CA ALA A 87 -7.96 0.31 -6.27
C ALA A 87 -6.46 -0.05 -6.18
N PRO A 88 -5.97 -0.99 -7.02
CA PRO A 88 -4.57 -1.40 -7.00
C PRO A 88 -3.64 -0.29 -7.53
N TRP A 89 -2.48 -0.16 -6.90
CA TRP A 89 -1.33 0.57 -7.43
C TRP A 89 -0.29 -0.41 -7.96
N VAL A 90 -0.07 -0.39 -9.26
CA VAL A 90 0.78 -1.39 -9.93
C VAL A 90 2.21 -0.88 -10.02
N VAL A 91 3.15 -1.66 -9.48
CA VAL A 91 4.59 -1.36 -9.55
C VAL A 91 5.36 -2.61 -9.95
N THR A 92 6.17 -2.50 -10.99
CA THR A 92 7.14 -3.53 -11.36
C THR A 92 8.48 -3.24 -10.67
N VAL A 93 8.92 -4.17 -9.82
CA VAL A 93 10.25 -4.14 -9.20
C VAL A 93 11.21 -4.92 -10.08
N THR A 94 12.30 -4.28 -10.52
CA THR A 94 13.34 -4.89 -11.38
C THR A 94 14.54 -5.40 -10.59
#